data_AF-W1DU48-F1
#
_entry.id   AF-W1DU48-F1
#
_cell.length_a   1.000
_cell.length_b   1.000
_cell.length_c   1.000
_cell.angle_alpha   90.00
_cell.angle_beta   90.00
_cell.angle_gamma   90.00
#
_symmetry.space_group_name_H-M   'P 1'
#
loop_
_entity.id
_entity.type
_entity.pdbx_description
1 polymer ?
#
loop_
_entity_poly.entity_id
_entity_poly.type
_entity_poly.pdbx_seq_one_letter_code
_entity_poly.pdbx_strand_id
1 'polypeptide(L)'
;MENTLLTANATLPTYDRSALIPRIVHLGFGAFHRAHQAVYADILASEHGSDWGYTEVNLIGGEQQIADLQQQDLLYTVAEMSADAWTARVVGVVKQALHAGVDGLEAVLAAMCQPQVAIVSLTITEKGYCHSPASGELQLDHPLIAADLHNPHQPKSAAGVVVEALSRRRAAGLPAFTVMSCDNMPENGHVMRNVVCAYARALDEDLAAWIEQNVTFPSTMVDRIVPAVTAETLDKITQLTGVRDRPGWPANLSVSG
;
A
#
# COMPACT_ATOMS: atom_id res chain seq x y z
N MET A 1 13.24 -22.12 6.76
CA MET A 1 12.00 -22.89 6.96
C MET A 1 11.29 -22.89 5.64
N GLU A 2 10.85 -24.06 5.19
CA GLU A 2 10.03 -24.18 3.98
C GLU A 2 8.70 -23.46 4.22
N ASN A 3 8.25 -22.64 3.27
CA ASN A 3 7.03 -21.87 3.41
C ASN A 3 5.81 -22.78 3.25
N THR A 4 5.07 -22.98 4.35
CA THR A 4 3.92 -23.89 4.39
C THR A 4 2.60 -23.21 4.05
N LEU A 5 2.58 -21.91 3.74
CA LEU A 5 1.31 -21.22 3.43
C LEU A 5 0.62 -21.82 2.20
N LEU A 6 1.37 -22.35 1.24
CA LEU A 6 0.80 -23.03 0.06
C LEU A 6 0.23 -24.43 0.36
N THR A 7 0.33 -24.93 1.60
CA THR A 7 -0.35 -26.16 2.04
C THR A 7 -1.55 -25.87 2.93
N ALA A 8 -1.91 -24.60 3.12
CA ALA A 8 -3.06 -24.19 3.93
C ALA A 8 -4.38 -24.70 3.32
N ASN A 9 -5.32 -25.10 4.17
CA ASN A 9 -6.71 -25.30 3.82
C ASN A 9 -7.39 -23.94 3.57
N ALA A 10 -7.11 -23.38 2.40
CA ALA A 10 -7.50 -22.04 1.96
C ALA A 10 -7.61 -22.00 0.43
N THR A 11 -8.24 -20.96 -0.11
CA THR A 11 -8.07 -20.61 -1.53
C THR A 11 -6.62 -20.19 -1.74
N LEU A 12 -5.89 -20.93 -2.57
CA LEU A 12 -4.48 -20.66 -2.87
C LEU A 12 -4.34 -19.93 -4.21
N PRO A 13 -3.23 -19.19 -4.44
CA PRO A 13 -2.93 -18.63 -5.75
C PRO A 13 -2.84 -19.73 -6.81
N THR A 14 -3.77 -19.72 -7.78
CA THR A 14 -3.78 -20.66 -8.92
C THR A 14 -3.01 -20.14 -10.14
N TYR A 15 -2.59 -18.88 -10.09
CA TYR A 15 -1.86 -18.19 -11.14
C TYR A 15 -0.33 -18.28 -10.95
N ASP A 16 0.43 -18.12 -12.03
CA ASP A 16 1.89 -18.05 -11.96
C ASP A 16 2.32 -16.72 -11.35
N ARG A 17 2.67 -16.74 -10.06
CA ARG A 17 3.17 -15.57 -9.33
C ARG A 17 4.41 -14.97 -9.97
N SER A 18 5.22 -15.73 -10.70
CA SER A 18 6.42 -15.22 -11.37
C SER A 18 6.10 -14.33 -12.58
N ALA A 19 4.92 -14.53 -13.19
CA ALA A 19 4.45 -13.75 -14.34
C ALA A 19 3.88 -12.37 -13.97
N LEU A 20 3.55 -12.14 -12.69
CA LEU A 20 3.11 -10.84 -12.19
C LEU A 20 4.21 -9.78 -12.29
N ILE A 21 3.82 -8.59 -12.73
CA ILE A 21 4.66 -7.41 -12.87
C ILE A 21 4.29 -6.41 -11.78
N PRO A 22 5.24 -5.85 -11.01
CA PRO A 22 4.95 -4.83 -9.99
C PRO A 22 4.54 -3.51 -10.67
N ARG A 23 3.23 -3.37 -10.91
CA ARG A 23 2.61 -2.21 -11.58
C ARG A 23 2.01 -1.22 -10.58
N ILE A 24 1.82 -1.65 -9.34
CA ILE A 24 1.30 -0.83 -8.24
C ILE A 24 2.34 -0.78 -7.13
N VAL A 25 2.63 0.42 -6.65
CA VAL A 25 3.30 0.61 -5.35
C VAL A 25 2.23 0.99 -4.34
N HIS A 26 2.21 0.36 -3.17
CA HIS A 26 1.28 0.72 -2.10
C HIS A 26 2.03 1.26 -0.89
N LEU A 27 1.64 2.45 -0.41
CA LEU A 27 2.19 3.10 0.77
C LEU A 27 1.25 2.85 1.96
N GLY A 28 1.77 2.24 3.02
CA GLY A 28 0.99 1.86 4.19
C GLY A 28 0.49 0.43 4.07
N PHE A 29 1.39 -0.53 4.27
CA PHE A 29 1.08 -1.95 4.21
C PHE A 29 0.39 -2.44 5.49
N GLY A 30 -0.83 -1.97 5.71
CA GLY A 30 -1.65 -2.25 6.88
C GLY A 30 -2.59 -3.46 6.72
N ALA A 31 -3.30 -3.79 7.80
CA ALA A 31 -4.30 -4.86 7.78
C ALA A 31 -5.42 -4.61 6.77
N PHE A 32 -5.90 -3.36 6.66
CA PHE A 32 -6.96 -3.00 5.73
C PHE A 32 -6.57 -3.24 4.27
N HIS A 33 -5.39 -2.77 3.85
CA HIS A 33 -4.91 -2.98 2.49
C HIS A 33 -4.84 -4.45 2.11
N ARG A 34 -4.18 -5.23 2.97
CA ARG A 34 -4.02 -6.69 2.81
C ARG A 34 -5.34 -7.41 2.63
N ALA A 35 -6.36 -6.95 3.33
CA ALA A 35 -7.66 -7.58 3.35
C ALA A 35 -8.66 -6.95 2.37
N HIS A 36 -8.30 -5.88 1.66
CA HIS A 36 -9.18 -5.19 0.72
C HIS A 36 -8.54 -5.12 -0.68
N GLN A 37 -7.69 -4.13 -0.98
CA GLN A 37 -7.21 -3.91 -2.35
C GLN A 37 -6.40 -5.10 -2.88
N ALA A 38 -5.54 -5.69 -2.05
CA ALA A 38 -4.74 -6.83 -2.45
C ALA A 38 -5.59 -8.10 -2.70
N VAL A 39 -6.73 -8.27 -1.99
CA VAL A 39 -7.68 -9.36 -2.27
C VAL A 39 -8.34 -9.17 -3.63
N TYR A 40 -8.74 -7.95 -4.00
CA TYR A 40 -9.26 -7.68 -5.34
C TYR A 40 -8.22 -7.99 -6.43
N ALA A 41 -6.97 -7.59 -6.24
CA ALA A 41 -5.90 -7.91 -7.18
C ALA A 41 -5.64 -9.42 -7.30
N ASP A 42 -5.69 -10.15 -6.18
CA ASP A 42 -5.51 -11.61 -6.15
C ASP A 42 -6.64 -12.36 -6.85
N ILE A 43 -7.89 -11.89 -6.72
CA ILE A 43 -9.03 -12.37 -7.49
C ILE A 43 -8.82 -12.10 -8.99
N LEU A 44 -8.42 -10.89 -9.38
CA LEU A 44 -8.15 -10.54 -10.77
C LEU A 44 -7.02 -11.39 -11.39
N ALA A 45 -5.96 -11.68 -10.63
CA ALA A 45 -4.89 -12.56 -11.08
C ALA A 45 -5.39 -14.01 -11.27
N SER A 46 -6.21 -14.50 -10.34
CA SER A 46 -6.72 -15.88 -10.35
C SER A 46 -7.79 -16.13 -11.41
N GLU A 47 -8.74 -15.21 -11.57
CA GLU A 47 -9.97 -15.43 -12.35
C GLU A 47 -9.94 -14.73 -13.71
N HIS A 48 -9.09 -13.71 -13.86
CA HIS A 48 -9.06 -12.86 -15.06
C HIS A 48 -7.67 -12.76 -15.69
N GLY A 49 -6.67 -13.51 -15.19
CA GLY A 49 -5.32 -13.55 -15.75
C GLY A 49 -4.58 -12.22 -15.67
N SER A 50 -4.93 -11.37 -14.69
CA SER A 50 -4.24 -10.10 -14.46
C SER A 50 -2.76 -10.32 -14.14
N ASP A 51 -1.89 -9.52 -14.75
CA ASP A 51 -0.46 -9.50 -14.46
C ASP A 51 -0.07 -8.42 -13.43
N TRP A 52 -1.04 -7.76 -12.79
CA TRP A 52 -0.80 -6.64 -11.88
C TRP A 52 -0.41 -7.12 -10.48
N GLY A 53 0.88 -7.02 -10.17
CA GLY A 53 1.43 -7.23 -8.83
C GLY A 53 1.77 -5.94 -8.09
N TYR A 54 2.09 -6.10 -6.81
CA TYR A 54 2.39 -5.02 -5.88
C TYR A 54 3.86 -4.98 -5.45
N THR A 55 4.37 -3.75 -5.30
CA THR A 55 5.46 -3.44 -4.39
C THR A 55 4.88 -2.79 -3.14
N GLU A 56 4.96 -3.48 -2.00
CA GLU A 56 4.46 -3.00 -0.73
C GLU A 56 5.50 -2.15 -0.02
N VAL A 57 5.10 -0.99 0.50
CA VAL A 57 6.01 -0.03 1.12
C VAL A 57 5.44 0.48 2.43
N ASN A 58 6.26 0.41 3.48
CA ASN A 58 6.06 1.16 4.71
C ASN A 58 7.10 2.29 4.82
N LEU A 59 6.62 3.51 5.07
CA LEU A 59 7.48 4.68 5.26
C LEU A 59 7.79 4.94 6.74
N ILE A 60 6.79 4.75 7.61
CA ILE A 60 6.86 5.02 9.05
C ILE A 60 6.23 3.85 9.79
N GLY A 61 7.03 3.17 10.61
CA GLY A 61 6.61 1.98 11.35
C GLY A 61 6.30 0.79 10.44
N GLY A 62 6.05 -0.36 11.04
CA GLY A 62 5.70 -1.56 10.30
C GLY A 62 6.91 -2.35 9.78
N GLU A 63 8.09 -2.13 10.38
CA GLU A 63 9.37 -2.77 10.05
C GLU A 63 9.26 -4.29 10.15
N GLN A 64 8.72 -4.77 11.28
CA GLN A 64 8.62 -6.20 11.58
C GLN A 64 7.68 -6.90 10.60
N GLN A 65 6.59 -6.25 10.20
CA GLN A 65 5.69 -6.75 9.17
C GLN A 65 6.50 -6.99 7.90
N ILE A 66 7.10 -5.97 7.29
CA ILE A 66 7.86 -6.12 6.03
C ILE A 66 8.90 -7.24 6.13
N ALA A 67 9.67 -7.30 7.22
CA ALA A 67 10.67 -8.36 7.45
C ALA A 67 10.06 -9.77 7.49
N ASP A 68 8.90 -9.92 8.13
CA ASP A 68 8.18 -11.19 8.19
C ASP A 68 7.61 -11.58 6.82
N LEU A 69 7.15 -10.63 5.99
CA LEU A 69 6.67 -10.93 4.62
C LEU A 69 7.77 -11.53 3.75
N GLN A 70 8.95 -10.90 3.82
CA GLN A 70 10.13 -11.29 3.05
C GLN A 70 10.56 -12.73 3.38
N GLN A 71 10.28 -13.20 4.60
CA GLN A 71 10.57 -14.56 5.04
C GLN A 71 9.43 -15.57 4.75
N GLN A 72 8.33 -15.12 4.14
CA GLN A 72 7.16 -15.93 3.75
C GLN A 72 6.93 -15.92 2.24
N ASP A 73 7.99 -15.79 1.43
CA ASP A 73 7.92 -15.68 -0.04
C ASP A 73 6.88 -14.66 -0.52
N LEU A 74 6.68 -13.59 0.25
CA LEU A 74 5.70 -12.56 -0.02
C LEU A 74 4.23 -13.06 -0.06
N LEU A 75 3.93 -14.13 0.66
CA LEU A 75 2.59 -14.67 0.86
C LEU A 75 2.05 -14.29 2.24
N TYR A 76 0.74 -14.17 2.33
CA TYR A 76 0.03 -14.02 3.60
C TYR A 76 -1.41 -14.49 3.51
N THR A 77 -2.04 -14.72 4.66
CA THR A 77 -3.40 -15.23 4.75
C THR A 77 -4.41 -14.12 5.06
N VAL A 78 -5.56 -14.15 4.40
CA VAL A 78 -6.75 -13.38 4.75
C VAL A 78 -7.84 -14.37 5.14
N ALA A 79 -8.42 -14.21 6.33
CA ALA A 79 -9.54 -15.02 6.80
C ALA A 79 -10.82 -14.19 6.77
N GLU A 80 -11.83 -14.69 6.07
CA GLU A 80 -13.18 -14.13 6.01
C GLU A 80 -14.10 -14.86 6.98
N MET A 81 -14.60 -14.12 7.97
CA MET A 81 -15.59 -14.59 8.93
C MET A 81 -16.97 -14.04 8.58
N SER A 82 -17.94 -14.91 8.41
CA SER A 82 -19.36 -14.57 8.47
C SER A 82 -20.04 -15.30 9.63
N ALA A 83 -21.32 -15.03 9.87
CA ALA A 83 -22.11 -15.76 10.87
C ALA A 83 -22.19 -17.28 10.56
N ASP A 84 -22.12 -17.64 9.28
CA ASP A 84 -22.40 -18.99 8.81
C ASP A 84 -21.15 -19.77 8.37
N ALA A 85 -20.05 -19.09 8.05
CA ALA A 85 -18.85 -19.74 7.51
C ALA A 85 -17.56 -18.96 7.80
N TRP A 86 -16.46 -19.72 7.81
CA TRP A 86 -15.11 -19.17 7.70
C TRP A 86 -14.48 -19.65 6.41
N THR A 87 -13.91 -18.72 5.66
CA THR A 87 -13.06 -19.05 4.51
C THR A 87 -11.72 -18.36 4.66
N ALA A 88 -10.69 -18.92 4.04
CA ALA A 88 -9.35 -18.34 4.05
C ALA A 88 -8.84 -18.26 2.62
N ARG A 89 -8.05 -17.23 2.34
CA ARG A 89 -7.33 -17.02 1.08
C ARG A 89 -5.87 -16.74 1.39
N VAL A 90 -4.97 -17.42 0.71
CA VAL A 90 -3.56 -17.03 0.67
C VAL A 90 -3.37 -16.07 -0.50
N VAL A 91 -2.99 -14.84 -0.21
CA VAL A 91 -2.78 -13.79 -1.21
C VAL A 91 -1.34 -13.84 -1.71
N GLY A 92 -1.17 -13.78 -3.04
CA GLY A 92 0.12 -13.97 -3.71
C GLY A 92 0.58 -12.84 -4.64
N VAL A 93 -0.13 -11.71 -4.66
CA VAL A 93 0.13 -10.61 -5.60
C VAL A 93 1.34 -9.74 -5.27
N VAL A 94 1.93 -9.90 -4.08
CA VAL A 94 3.09 -9.11 -3.67
C VAL A 94 4.36 -9.65 -4.33
N LYS A 95 5.09 -8.74 -4.99
CA LYS A 95 6.33 -9.01 -5.71
C LYS A 95 7.56 -8.45 -5.03
N GLN A 96 7.38 -7.43 -4.22
CA GLN A 96 8.42 -6.84 -3.40
C GLN A 96 7.80 -6.21 -2.16
N ALA A 97 8.51 -6.23 -1.04
CA ALA A 97 8.12 -5.54 0.19
C ALA A 97 9.32 -4.75 0.70
N LEU A 98 9.14 -3.46 0.96
CA LEU A 98 10.19 -2.51 1.34
C LEU A 98 9.78 -1.70 2.57
N HIS A 99 10.75 -1.38 3.40
CA HIS A 99 10.61 -0.41 4.48
C HIS A 99 11.67 0.69 4.33
N ALA A 100 11.24 1.96 4.30
CA ALA A 100 12.13 3.10 4.01
C ALA A 100 13.30 3.22 5.01
N GLY A 101 13.10 2.84 6.27
CA GLY A 101 14.15 2.83 7.30
C GLY A 101 15.04 1.59 7.34
N VAL A 102 14.66 0.49 6.66
CA VAL A 102 15.42 -0.79 6.68
C VAL A 102 16.13 -0.98 5.34
N ASP A 103 15.39 -0.95 4.24
CA ASP A 103 15.91 -1.09 2.89
C ASP A 103 16.48 0.24 2.34
N GLY A 104 16.09 1.35 2.95
CA GLY A 104 16.49 2.70 2.56
C GLY A 104 15.49 3.37 1.63
N LEU A 105 15.37 4.70 1.76
CA LEU A 105 14.48 5.51 0.93
C LEU A 105 14.80 5.42 -0.57
N GLU A 106 16.09 5.30 -0.93
CA GLU A 106 16.48 5.14 -2.33
C GLU A 106 15.93 3.85 -2.95
N ALA A 107 15.81 2.75 -2.20
CA ALA A 107 15.17 1.53 -2.71
C ALA A 107 13.68 1.75 -3.00
N VAL A 108 12.99 2.51 -2.15
CA VAL A 108 11.59 2.90 -2.34
C VAL A 108 11.44 3.79 -3.57
N LEU A 109 12.24 4.86 -3.70
CA LEU A 109 12.19 5.78 -4.83
C LEU A 109 12.55 5.08 -6.15
N ALA A 110 13.55 4.19 -6.12
CA ALA A 110 13.91 3.38 -7.28
C ALA A 110 12.74 2.48 -7.72
N ALA A 111 12.02 1.86 -6.77
CA ALA A 111 10.83 1.07 -7.09
C ALA A 111 9.72 1.93 -7.72
N MET A 112 9.43 3.11 -7.16
CA MET A 112 8.42 4.04 -7.70
C MET A 112 8.80 4.63 -9.08
N CYS A 113 10.09 4.66 -9.40
CA CYS A 113 10.60 5.14 -10.69
C CYS A 113 10.70 4.05 -11.76
N GLN A 114 10.32 2.80 -11.48
CA GLN A 114 10.31 1.76 -12.51
C GLN A 114 9.25 2.11 -13.58
N PRO A 115 9.55 1.98 -14.89
CA PRO A 115 8.67 2.47 -15.96
C PRO A 115 7.25 1.88 -15.94
N GLN A 116 7.12 0.61 -15.54
CA GLN A 116 5.85 -0.11 -15.51
C GLN A 116 4.95 0.25 -14.31
N VAL A 117 5.46 0.97 -13.31
CA VAL A 117 4.64 1.46 -12.20
C VAL A 117 3.67 2.49 -12.73
N ALA A 118 2.39 2.15 -12.67
CA ALA A 118 1.28 2.95 -13.18
C ALA A 118 0.45 3.58 -12.06
N ILE A 119 0.47 3.01 -10.85
CA ILE A 119 -0.32 3.48 -9.70
C ILE A 119 0.55 3.49 -8.45
N VAL A 120 0.46 4.57 -7.68
CA VAL A 120 0.84 4.63 -6.27
C VAL A 120 -0.44 4.73 -5.46
N SER A 121 -0.74 3.71 -4.65
CA SER A 121 -1.93 3.68 -3.78
C SER A 121 -1.57 3.84 -2.31
N LEU A 122 -2.51 4.31 -1.48
CA LEU A 122 -2.20 4.67 -0.08
C LEU A 122 -3.28 4.19 0.90
N THR A 123 -2.85 3.64 2.04
CA THR A 123 -3.62 3.52 3.29
C THR A 123 -2.76 3.96 4.48
N ILE A 124 -2.57 5.27 4.60
CA ILE A 124 -1.62 5.90 5.54
C ILE A 124 -2.30 6.54 6.75
N THR A 125 -3.62 6.33 6.92
CA THR A 125 -4.50 7.01 7.88
C THR A 125 -4.67 8.50 7.59
N GLU A 126 -5.70 9.12 8.15
CA GLU A 126 -6.00 10.54 7.94
C GLU A 126 -4.83 11.45 8.36
N LYS A 127 -4.08 11.03 9.39
CA LYS A 127 -2.90 11.76 9.89
C LYS A 127 -1.72 11.74 8.93
N GLY A 128 -1.62 10.72 8.08
CA GLY A 128 -0.51 10.55 7.14
C GLY A 128 -0.45 11.62 6.04
N TYR A 129 -1.56 12.34 5.83
CA TYR A 129 -1.69 13.40 4.83
C TYR A 129 -1.18 14.76 5.31
N CYS A 130 -0.89 14.90 6.62
CA CYS A 130 -0.43 16.16 7.24
C CYS A 130 -1.31 17.37 6.87
N HIS A 131 -2.61 17.17 6.74
CA HIS A 131 -3.56 18.21 6.33
C HIS A 131 -4.39 18.71 7.52
N SER A 132 -4.92 19.93 7.41
CA SER A 132 -5.89 20.49 8.34
C SER A 132 -7.25 19.79 8.16
N PRO A 133 -7.79 19.09 9.15
CA PRO A 133 -9.10 18.42 9.01
C PRO A 133 -10.25 19.38 8.69
N ALA A 134 -10.09 20.67 9.04
CA ALA A 134 -11.10 21.69 8.81
C ALA A 134 -11.07 22.25 7.38
N SER A 135 -9.89 22.36 6.76
CA SER A 135 -9.73 22.99 5.42
C SER A 135 -9.31 22.02 4.31
N GLY A 136 -8.85 20.81 4.64
CA GLY A 136 -8.28 19.88 3.65
C GLY A 136 -6.90 20.29 3.14
N GLU A 137 -6.34 21.40 3.63
CA GLU A 137 -5.10 21.98 3.14
C GLU A 137 -3.87 21.39 3.86
N LEU A 138 -2.76 21.29 3.13
CA LEU A 138 -1.48 20.87 3.69
C LEU A 138 -1.00 21.84 4.77
N GLN A 139 -0.63 21.29 5.94
CA GLN A 139 0.00 22.05 7.01
C GLN A 139 1.50 22.15 6.75
N LEU A 140 1.94 23.24 6.11
CA LEU A 140 3.35 23.46 5.76
C LEU A 140 4.28 23.57 6.99
N ASP A 141 3.73 23.99 8.13
CA ASP A 141 4.41 24.07 9.42
C ASP A 141 4.43 22.73 10.18
N HIS A 142 3.73 21.71 9.69
CA HIS A 142 3.78 20.37 10.27
C HIS A 142 5.23 19.87 10.26
N PRO A 143 5.78 19.37 11.40
CA PRO A 143 7.21 19.07 11.50
C PRO A 143 7.74 18.11 10.43
N LEU A 144 6.93 17.13 10.02
CA LEU A 144 7.28 16.19 8.96
C LEU A 144 7.38 16.88 7.58
N ILE A 145 6.47 17.82 7.28
CA ILE A 145 6.44 18.54 6.01
C ILE A 145 7.56 19.59 5.96
N ALA A 146 7.74 20.35 7.04
CA ALA A 146 8.83 21.31 7.15
C ALA A 146 10.22 20.65 7.01
N ALA A 147 10.41 19.47 7.61
CA ALA A 147 11.64 18.70 7.47
C ALA A 147 11.86 18.23 6.02
N ASP A 148 10.82 17.73 5.38
CA ASP A 148 10.88 17.30 3.98
C ASP A 148 11.16 18.47 3.04
N LEU A 149 10.58 19.65 3.26
CA LEU A 149 10.87 20.85 2.46
C LEU A 149 12.32 21.32 2.63
N HIS A 150 12.92 21.11 3.80
CA HIS A 150 14.34 21.42 4.04
C HIS A 150 15.29 20.44 3.34
N ASN A 151 14.88 19.18 3.17
CA ASN A 151 15.67 18.15 2.50
C ASN A 151 14.80 17.33 1.51
N PRO A 152 14.42 17.94 0.36
CA PRO A 152 13.40 17.38 -0.54
C PRO A 152 13.83 16.10 -1.25
N HIS A 153 15.11 15.77 -1.26
CA HIS A 153 15.64 14.52 -1.82
C HIS A 153 15.73 13.38 -0.80
N GLN A 154 15.42 13.65 0.48
CA GLN A 154 15.28 12.62 1.51
C GLN A 154 13.96 12.75 2.30
N PRO A 155 12.81 12.78 1.61
CA PRO A 155 11.52 12.96 2.27
C PRO A 155 11.12 11.76 3.13
N LYS A 156 10.34 12.03 4.17
CA LYS A 156 9.76 11.02 5.08
C LYS A 156 8.23 10.99 5.02
N SER A 157 7.58 12.09 4.65
CA SER A 157 6.13 12.13 4.42
C SER A 157 5.75 11.42 3.13
N ALA A 158 4.52 10.90 3.08
CA ALA A 158 3.98 10.31 1.85
C ALA A 158 3.92 11.35 0.71
N ALA A 159 3.56 12.60 1.02
CA ALA A 159 3.53 13.69 0.05
C ALA A 159 4.92 13.95 -0.55
N GLY A 160 5.95 14.07 0.30
CA GLY A 160 7.33 14.28 -0.14
C GLY A 160 7.86 13.12 -0.98
N VAL A 161 7.64 11.87 -0.55
CA VAL A 161 8.06 10.66 -1.29
C VAL A 161 7.39 10.59 -2.66
N VAL A 162 6.08 10.88 -2.75
CA VAL A 162 5.35 10.92 -4.02
C VAL A 162 5.89 12.00 -4.95
N VAL A 163 6.11 13.22 -4.44
CA VAL A 163 6.60 14.34 -5.25
C VAL A 163 8.04 14.12 -5.73
N GLU A 164 8.92 13.60 -4.89
CA GLU A 164 10.29 13.25 -5.28
C GLU A 164 10.32 12.15 -6.35
N ALA A 165 9.49 11.10 -6.20
CA ALA A 165 9.37 10.06 -7.23
C ALA A 165 8.86 10.64 -8.56
N LEU A 166 7.85 11.51 -8.53
CA LEU A 166 7.33 12.19 -9.72
C LEU A 166 8.37 13.11 -10.37
N SER A 167 9.15 13.84 -9.58
CA SER A 167 10.26 14.67 -10.04
C SER A 167 11.31 13.84 -10.79
N ARG A 168 11.73 12.70 -10.22
CA ARG A 168 12.67 11.77 -10.87
C ARG A 168 12.12 11.18 -12.15
N ARG A 169 10.84 10.78 -12.16
CA ARG A 169 10.18 10.27 -13.37
C ARG A 169 10.12 11.33 -14.47
N ARG A 170 9.75 12.57 -14.14
CA ARG A 170 9.78 13.71 -15.08
C ARG A 170 11.17 13.91 -15.65
N ALA A 171 12.20 13.95 -14.81
CA ALA A 171 13.59 14.11 -15.24
C ALA A 171 14.09 12.97 -16.15
N ALA A 172 13.60 11.75 -15.93
CA ALA A 172 13.91 10.58 -16.74
C ALA A 172 13.03 10.43 -18.00
N GLY A 173 12.08 11.34 -18.25
CA GLY A 173 11.15 11.25 -19.38
C GLY A 173 10.12 10.11 -19.25
N LEU A 174 9.86 9.64 -18.04
CA LEU A 174 8.87 8.59 -17.75
C LEU A 174 7.47 9.20 -17.56
N PRO A 175 6.40 8.46 -17.93
CA PRO A 175 5.05 8.91 -17.65
C PRO A 175 4.80 8.99 -16.15
N ALA A 176 3.92 9.91 -15.73
CA ALA A 176 3.40 9.94 -14.37
C ALA A 176 2.63 8.66 -14.02
N PHE A 177 2.54 8.35 -12.73
CA PHE A 177 1.59 7.37 -12.19
C PHE A 177 0.35 8.07 -11.65
N THR A 178 -0.77 7.33 -11.56
CA THR A 178 -1.94 7.75 -10.78
C THR A 178 -1.65 7.65 -9.28
N VAL A 179 -2.14 8.61 -8.49
CA VAL A 179 -2.06 8.55 -7.02
C VAL A 179 -3.44 8.26 -6.46
N MET A 180 -3.64 7.05 -5.95
CA MET A 180 -4.95 6.54 -5.56
C MET A 180 -5.05 6.38 -4.03
N SER A 181 -5.74 7.33 -3.40
CA SER A 181 -6.05 7.22 -1.97
C SER A 181 -7.07 6.10 -1.72
N CYS A 182 -6.84 5.28 -0.70
CA CYS A 182 -7.78 4.29 -0.16
C CYS A 182 -8.01 4.48 1.34
N ASP A 183 -7.71 5.67 1.89
CA ASP A 183 -8.09 6.02 3.26
C ASP A 183 -9.55 6.50 3.35
N ASN A 184 -10.16 6.32 4.53
CA ASN A 184 -11.55 6.64 4.79
C ASN A 184 -11.76 8.15 5.05
N MET A 185 -11.64 8.94 4.00
CA MET A 185 -11.92 10.38 4.02
C MET A 185 -12.89 10.75 2.90
N PRO A 186 -13.81 11.72 3.11
CA PRO A 186 -14.59 12.30 2.02
C PRO A 186 -13.65 12.86 0.96
N GLU A 187 -13.96 12.59 -0.32
CA GLU A 187 -13.20 13.15 -1.44
C GLU A 187 -11.67 12.91 -1.33
N ASN A 188 -11.28 11.73 -0.84
CA ASN A 188 -9.89 11.42 -0.50
C ASN A 188 -8.88 11.62 -1.65
N GLY A 189 -9.32 11.52 -2.91
CA GLY A 189 -8.52 11.88 -4.09
C GLY A 189 -8.28 13.38 -4.19
N HIS A 190 -9.27 14.22 -3.91
CA HIS A 190 -9.12 15.68 -3.86
C HIS A 190 -8.20 16.12 -2.71
N VAL A 191 -8.32 15.50 -1.53
CA VAL A 191 -7.41 15.74 -0.41
C VAL A 191 -5.97 15.40 -0.81
N MET A 192 -5.75 14.23 -1.42
CA MET A 192 -4.42 13.83 -1.89
C MET A 192 -3.87 14.80 -2.94
N ARG A 193 -4.68 15.20 -3.93
CA ARG A 193 -4.29 16.20 -4.94
C ARG A 193 -3.84 17.50 -4.28
N ASN A 194 -4.62 18.02 -3.34
CA ASN A 194 -4.33 19.28 -2.66
C ASN A 194 -3.00 19.20 -1.91
N VAL A 195 -2.79 18.13 -1.15
CA VAL A 195 -1.56 17.90 -0.39
C VAL A 195 -0.34 17.80 -1.31
N VAL A 196 -0.41 16.97 -2.36
CA VAL A 196 0.71 16.78 -3.30
C VAL A 196 1.03 18.07 -4.05
N CYS A 197 0.01 18.76 -4.57
CA CYS A 197 0.23 20.00 -5.34
C CYS A 197 0.73 21.13 -4.44
N ALA A 198 0.23 21.25 -3.19
CA ALA A 198 0.72 22.25 -2.25
C ALA A 198 2.18 22.01 -1.86
N TYR A 199 2.55 20.76 -1.57
CA TYR A 199 3.93 20.39 -1.28
C TYR A 199 4.84 20.67 -2.49
N ALA A 200 4.41 20.28 -3.69
CA ALA A 200 5.17 20.53 -4.92
C ALA A 200 5.35 22.04 -5.18
N ARG A 201 4.31 22.87 -5.02
CA ARG A 201 4.42 24.34 -5.20
C ARG A 201 5.37 24.98 -4.20
N ALA A 202 5.43 24.46 -2.97
CA ALA A 202 6.38 24.94 -1.97
C ALA A 202 7.84 24.62 -2.32
N LEU A 203 8.09 23.65 -3.21
CA LEU A 203 9.42 23.31 -3.72
C LEU A 203 9.74 24.00 -5.04
N ASP A 204 8.85 23.88 -6.02
CA ASP A 204 9.05 24.29 -7.41
C ASP A 204 7.69 24.42 -8.13
N GLU A 205 7.37 25.63 -8.61
CA GLU A 205 6.13 25.91 -9.33
C GLU A 205 6.02 25.12 -10.65
N ASP A 206 7.12 24.89 -11.36
CA ASP A 206 7.12 24.16 -12.63
C ASP A 206 6.85 22.66 -12.40
N LEU A 207 7.38 22.11 -11.29
CA LEU A 207 7.08 20.73 -10.89
C LEU A 207 5.60 20.58 -10.53
N ALA A 208 5.04 21.52 -9.77
CA ALA A 208 3.63 21.49 -9.43
C ALA A 208 2.72 21.57 -10.66
N ALA A 209 3.00 22.48 -11.59
CA ALA A 209 2.25 22.60 -12.84
C ALA A 209 2.31 21.31 -13.67
N TRP A 210 3.49 20.67 -13.72
CA TRP A 210 3.64 19.38 -14.39
C TRP A 210 2.82 18.28 -13.71
N ILE A 211 2.85 18.18 -12.38
CA ILE A 211 2.06 17.20 -11.60
C ILE A 211 0.56 17.41 -11.86
N GLU A 212 0.07 18.64 -11.81
CA GLU A 212 -1.34 18.96 -12.05
C GLU A 212 -1.84 18.56 -13.45
N GLN A 213 -0.96 18.60 -14.44
CA GLN A 213 -1.29 18.26 -15.83
C GLN A 213 -1.17 16.75 -16.13
N ASN A 214 -0.27 16.04 -15.43
CA ASN A 214 0.11 14.67 -15.79
C ASN A 214 -0.37 13.62 -14.79
N VAL A 215 -0.69 13.99 -13.55
CA VAL A 215 -1.09 13.06 -12.47
C VAL A 215 -2.59 13.13 -12.24
N THR A 216 -3.21 11.95 -12.11
CA THR A 216 -4.61 11.81 -11.71
C THR A 216 -4.73 11.37 -10.24
N PHE A 217 -5.76 11.88 -9.56
CA PHE A 217 -6.03 11.62 -8.15
C PHE A 217 -7.49 11.16 -7.97
N PRO A 218 -7.83 9.91 -8.32
CA PRO A 218 -9.20 9.41 -8.19
C PRO A 218 -9.59 9.33 -6.71
N SER A 219 -10.81 9.79 -6.40
CA SER A 219 -11.44 9.51 -5.11
C SER A 219 -12.01 8.10 -5.09
N THR A 220 -11.95 7.45 -3.94
CA THR A 220 -12.48 6.11 -3.72
C THR A 220 -13.40 6.09 -2.51
N MET A 221 -14.37 5.18 -2.52
CA MET A 221 -15.06 4.72 -1.32
C MET A 221 -14.58 3.29 -1.08
N VAL A 222 -14.07 3.05 0.13
CA VAL A 222 -13.60 1.72 0.53
C VAL A 222 -14.32 1.34 1.81
N ASP A 223 -14.80 0.10 1.87
CA ASP A 223 -15.54 -0.37 3.03
C ASP A 223 -15.27 -1.85 3.24
N ARG A 224 -14.70 -2.15 4.41
CA ARG A 224 -14.48 -3.50 4.92
C ARG A 224 -14.08 -3.43 6.39
N ILE A 225 -14.78 -4.17 7.24
CA ILE A 225 -14.44 -4.26 8.67
C ILE A 225 -13.26 -5.22 8.82
N VAL A 226 -12.12 -4.68 9.29
CA VAL A 226 -10.88 -5.44 9.52
C VAL A 226 -10.43 -5.24 10.96
N PRO A 227 -10.87 -6.10 11.90
CA PRO A 227 -10.44 -6.00 13.29
C PRO A 227 -8.93 -6.23 13.44
N ALA A 228 -8.36 -5.69 14.52
CA ALA A 228 -6.98 -5.99 14.88
C ALA A 228 -6.80 -7.49 15.14
N VAL A 229 -5.65 -8.01 14.73
CA VAL A 229 -5.29 -9.42 14.90
C VAL A 229 -4.88 -9.65 16.34
N THR A 230 -5.60 -10.52 17.04
CA THR A 230 -5.26 -10.98 18.40
C THR A 230 -4.62 -12.36 18.34
N ALA A 231 -4.00 -12.80 19.43
CA ALA A 231 -3.49 -14.17 19.55
C ALA A 231 -4.60 -15.21 19.35
N GLU A 232 -5.79 -14.95 19.89
CA GLU A 232 -6.96 -15.82 19.70
C GLU A 232 -7.39 -15.92 18.23
N THR A 233 -7.39 -14.79 17.51
CA THR A 233 -7.70 -14.78 16.08
C THR A 233 -6.67 -15.56 15.29
N LEU A 234 -5.38 -15.40 15.60
CA LEU A 234 -4.30 -16.17 14.96
C LEU A 234 -4.43 -17.67 15.20
N ASP A 235 -4.75 -18.09 16.43
CA ASP A 235 -4.93 -19.50 16.77
C ASP A 235 -6.16 -20.09 16.06
N LYS A 236 -7.27 -19.33 15.95
CA LYS A 236 -8.44 -19.74 15.15
C LYS A 236 -8.11 -19.90 13.67
N ILE A 237 -7.39 -18.95 13.09
CA ILE A 237 -6.96 -19.04 11.68
C ILE A 237 -6.09 -20.29 11.48
N THR A 238 -5.15 -20.54 12.40
CA THR A 238 -4.30 -21.74 12.36
C THR A 238 -5.12 -23.03 12.44
N GLN A 239 -6.16 -23.07 13.28
CA GLN A 239 -7.06 -24.24 13.38
C GLN A 239 -7.84 -24.48 12.08
N LEU A 240 -8.24 -23.41 11.39
CA LEU A 240 -9.02 -23.49 10.15
C LEU A 240 -8.17 -23.86 8.94
N THR A 241 -7.00 -23.25 8.81
CA THR A 241 -6.09 -23.42 7.68
C THR A 241 -5.14 -24.60 7.84
N GLY A 242 -4.94 -25.10 9.07
CA GLY A 242 -3.91 -26.09 9.39
C GLY A 242 -2.48 -25.54 9.36
N VAL A 243 -2.30 -24.24 9.08
CA VAL A 243 -0.99 -23.58 8.94
C VAL A 243 -0.96 -22.29 9.74
N ARG A 244 0.08 -22.12 10.54
CA ARG A 244 0.30 -20.89 11.30
C ARG A 244 1.03 -19.86 10.44
N ASP A 245 0.31 -18.81 10.06
CA ASP A 245 0.92 -17.59 9.50
C ASP A 245 1.65 -16.82 10.62
N ARG A 246 2.66 -16.03 10.27
CA ARG A 246 3.43 -15.28 11.28
C ARG A 246 2.56 -14.28 12.05
N PRO A 247 2.91 -13.96 13.31
CA PRO A 247 2.21 -12.94 14.07
C PRO A 247 2.14 -11.61 13.31
N GLY A 248 0.95 -11.01 13.22
CA GLY A 248 0.74 -9.73 12.51
C GLY A 248 0.49 -9.85 11.00
N TRP A 249 0.48 -11.06 10.44
CA TRP A 249 0.21 -11.32 9.03
C TRP A 249 -1.20 -11.71 8.65
N PRO A 250 -1.89 -12.59 9.40
CA PRO A 250 -3.27 -12.89 9.07
C PRO A 250 -4.07 -11.60 9.11
N ALA A 251 -4.84 -11.29 8.08
CA ALA A 251 -5.85 -10.25 8.18
C ALA A 251 -7.18 -10.93 8.49
N ASN A 252 -7.85 -10.48 9.55
CA ASN A 252 -9.15 -11.02 9.93
C ASN A 252 -10.25 -10.10 9.43
N LEU A 253 -11.23 -10.68 8.77
CA LEU A 253 -12.37 -9.97 8.19
C LEU A 253 -13.64 -10.37 8.90
N SER A 254 -14.46 -9.37 9.22
CA SER A 254 -15.85 -9.58 9.63
C SER A 254 -16.75 -9.15 8.48
N VAL A 255 -17.51 -10.07 7.92
CA VAL A 255 -18.63 -9.75 7.03
C VAL A 255 -19.81 -9.42 7.92
N SER A 256 -20.11 -8.13 8.10
CA SER A 256 -21.42 -7.72 8.63
C SER A 256 -22.47 -8.13 7.59
N GLY A 257 -23.38 -9.01 7.99
CA GLY A 257 -24.53 -9.43 7.18
C GLY A 257 -25.54 -8.31 6.96
#